data_AF-A0A6P5SG90-F1
#
_entry.id   AF-A0A6P5SG90-F1
#
_cell.length_a   1.000
_cell.length_b   1.000
_cell.length_c   1.000
_cell.angle_alpha   90.00
_cell.angle_beta   90.00
_cell.angle_gamma   90.00
#
_symmetry.space_group_name_H-M   'P 1'
#
loop_
_entity.id
_entity.type
_entity.pdbx_description
1 polymer ?
#
loop_
_entity_poly.entity_id
_entity_poly.type
_entity_poly.pdbx_seq_one_letter_code
_entity_poly.pdbx_strand_id
1 'polypeptide(L)'
;MPNMNYIIVYFILGVLLFWNIGKSLLEGFYGTVVILTSVGYGDLVPLVHRDKFLMCVLISIGFFFVADCVEDMFDYIHYKVVMWLRQKEWYSNVCPINLLLAVIGISLLLGSGTVAIRFIEGMSWTDAFYLTVASVTTVGFGDKHFQSTGGQCFAIFWLLLSTSVAKRLSKWLNAQINHMRFSNMDTRSQRRE
;
A
#
# COMPACT_ATOMS: atom_id res chain seq x y z
N MET A 1 -7.40 19.74 -7.37
CA MET A 1 -6.73 18.43 -7.36
C MET A 1 -5.55 18.53 -6.42
N PRO A 2 -5.22 17.50 -5.63
CA PRO A 2 -4.00 17.52 -4.84
C PRO A 2 -2.81 17.75 -5.79
N ASN A 3 -1.90 18.66 -5.42
CA ASN A 3 -0.77 19.05 -6.24
C ASN A 3 0.19 17.85 -6.42
N MET A 4 0.10 17.16 -7.55
CA MET A 4 0.87 15.92 -7.80
C MET A 4 2.37 16.15 -8.01
N ASN A 5 2.80 17.41 -8.14
CA ASN A 5 4.20 17.76 -8.35
C ASN A 5 5.12 17.25 -7.25
N TYR A 6 4.67 17.22 -5.99
CA TYR A 6 5.48 16.74 -4.86
C TYR A 6 5.75 15.23 -4.93
N ILE A 7 4.82 14.44 -5.47
CA ILE A 7 5.01 13.01 -5.69
C ILE A 7 6.13 12.78 -6.71
N ILE A 8 6.08 13.51 -7.83
CA ILE A 8 7.09 13.40 -8.89
C ILE A 8 8.48 13.79 -8.35
N VAL A 9 8.58 14.91 -7.62
CA VAL A 9 9.84 15.36 -7.01
C VAL A 9 10.37 14.32 -6.02
N TYR A 10 9.50 13.73 -5.19
CA TYR A 10 9.89 12.67 -4.26
C TYR A 10 10.48 11.45 -4.98
N PHE A 11 9.84 10.98 -6.05
CA PHE A 11 10.33 9.86 -6.84
C PHE A 11 11.69 10.16 -7.49
N ILE A 12 11.86 11.36 -8.05
CA ILE A 12 13.14 11.78 -8.63
C ILE A 12 14.24 11.78 -7.56
N LEU A 13 13.99 12.37 -6.39
CA LEU A 13 14.96 12.41 -5.30
C LEU A 13 15.31 11.00 -4.80
N GLY A 14 14.30 10.13 -4.63
CA GLY A 14 14.51 8.75 -4.21
C GLY A 14 15.40 7.98 -5.20
N VAL A 15 15.09 8.04 -6.49
CA VAL A 15 15.89 7.39 -7.54
C VAL A 15 17.32 7.93 -7.55
N LEU A 16 17.52 9.25 -7.44
CA LEU A 16 18.85 9.85 -7.40
C LEU A 16 19.67 9.42 -6.18
N LEU A 17 19.04 9.28 -5.00
CA LEU A 17 19.70 8.80 -3.80
C LEU A 17 20.11 7.33 -3.93
N PHE A 18 19.24 6.48 -4.49
CA PHE A 18 19.58 5.08 -4.76
C PHE A 18 20.66 4.93 -5.84
N TRP A 19 20.63 5.77 -6.86
CA TRP A 19 21.69 5.84 -7.87
C TRP A 19 23.05 6.21 -7.27
N ASN A 20 23.07 7.16 -6.31
CA ASN A 20 24.29 7.57 -5.61
C ASN A 20 24.93 6.42 -4.83
N ILE A 21 24.12 5.54 -4.23
CA ILE A 21 24.63 4.34 -3.53
C ILE A 21 24.96 3.17 -4.48
N GLY A 22 24.96 3.40 -5.80
CA GLY A 22 25.38 2.43 -6.82
C GLY A 22 24.30 1.48 -7.30
N LYS A 23 23.01 1.77 -7.05
CA LYS A 23 21.88 0.98 -7.55
C LYS A 23 21.43 1.46 -8.93
N SER A 24 20.89 0.54 -9.73
CA SER A 24 20.30 0.88 -11.02
C SER A 24 19.08 1.80 -10.86
N LEU A 25 18.68 2.49 -11.94
CA LEU A 25 17.49 3.35 -11.92
C LEU A 25 16.22 2.56 -11.53
N LEU A 26 16.11 1.31 -11.99
CA LEU A 26 14.98 0.44 -11.67
C LEU A 26 14.96 0.10 -10.18
N GLU A 27 16.09 -0.35 -9.63
CA GLU A 27 16.23 -0.62 -8.19
C GLU A 27 15.94 0.63 -7.36
N GLY A 28 16.37 1.81 -7.83
CA GLY A 28 16.08 3.06 -7.15
C GLY A 28 14.59 3.41 -7.14
N PHE A 29 13.89 3.16 -8.25
CA PHE A 29 12.44 3.37 -8.30
C PHE A 29 11.71 2.37 -7.41
N TYR A 30 12.08 1.08 -7.49
CA TYR A 30 11.56 0.02 -6.63
C TYR A 30 11.79 0.32 -5.14
N GLY A 31 13.02 0.68 -4.75
CA GLY A 31 13.34 1.04 -3.36
C GLY A 31 12.55 2.25 -2.88
N THR A 32 12.33 3.25 -3.74
CA THR A 32 11.50 4.41 -3.42
C THR A 32 10.03 4.01 -3.18
N VAL A 33 9.48 3.10 -4.00
CA VAL A 33 8.15 2.53 -3.77
C VAL A 33 8.10 1.74 -2.47
N VAL A 34 9.09 0.89 -2.18
CA VAL A 34 9.16 0.09 -0.95
C VAL A 34 9.19 0.98 0.30
N ILE A 35 9.91 2.10 0.26
CA ILE A 35 9.90 3.12 1.33
C ILE A 35 8.53 3.80 1.43
N LEU A 36 8.00 4.27 0.30
CA LEU A 36 6.73 5.01 0.25
C LEU A 36 5.54 4.17 0.74
N THR A 37 5.56 2.88 0.45
CA THR A 37 4.55 1.90 0.87
C THR A 37 4.80 1.35 2.28
N SER A 38 5.85 1.83 2.96
CA SER A 38 6.27 1.41 4.30
C SER A 38 6.47 -0.11 4.46
N VAL A 39 6.72 -0.84 3.37
CA VAL A 39 6.96 -2.29 3.44
C VAL A 39 8.35 -2.58 4.00
N GLY A 40 9.37 -1.91 3.46
CA GLY A 40 10.72 -1.88 4.06
C GLY A 40 11.44 -3.22 4.16
N TYR A 41 11.57 -3.99 3.07
CA TYR A 41 12.29 -5.29 3.09
C TYR A 41 13.75 -5.22 3.56
N GLY A 42 14.39 -4.05 3.50
CA GLY A 42 15.80 -3.89 3.90
C GLY A 42 16.81 -4.49 2.93
N ASP A 43 16.40 -4.81 1.71
CA ASP A 43 17.23 -5.30 0.61
C ASP A 43 18.08 -4.18 -0.04
N LEU A 44 17.57 -2.96 -0.03
CA LEU A 44 18.25 -1.76 -0.53
C LEU A 44 18.56 -0.78 0.60
N VAL A 45 19.73 -0.93 1.22
CA VAL A 45 20.15 -0.10 2.36
C VAL A 45 21.43 0.69 2.09
N PRO A 46 21.52 1.95 2.55
CA PRO A 46 22.75 2.72 2.47
C PRO A 46 23.79 2.20 3.47
N LEU A 47 25.03 1.98 3.00
CA LEU A 47 26.14 1.57 3.86
C LEU A 47 26.88 2.76 4.48
N VAL A 48 26.94 3.89 3.77
CA VAL A 48 27.66 5.11 4.17
C VAL A 48 26.83 5.98 5.11
N HIS A 49 27.46 6.56 6.13
CA HIS A 49 26.81 7.41 7.14
C HIS A 49 26.02 8.60 6.55
N ARG A 50 26.59 9.28 5.55
CA ARG A 50 25.91 10.39 4.85
C ARG A 50 24.62 9.94 4.18
N ASP A 51 24.66 8.80 3.49
CA ASP A 51 23.51 8.32 2.71
C ASP A 51 22.42 7.76 3.64
N LYS A 52 22.78 7.22 4.81
CA LYS A 52 21.83 6.90 5.89
C LYS A 52 21.05 8.14 6.33
N PHE A 53 21.74 9.26 6.57
CA PHE A 53 21.08 10.52 6.96
C PHE A 53 20.12 11.03 5.88
N LEU A 54 20.53 11.00 4.60
CA LEU A 54 19.67 11.40 3.49
C LEU A 54 18.44 10.49 3.35
N MET A 55 18.62 9.17 3.52
CA MET A 55 17.51 8.23 3.54
C MET A 55 16.55 8.50 4.70
N CYS A 56 17.04 8.88 5.90
CA CYS A 56 16.17 9.26 7.01
C CYS A 56 15.26 10.45 6.65
N VAL A 57 15.80 11.46 5.98
CA VAL A 57 15.01 12.62 5.51
C VAL A 57 13.99 12.18 4.46
N LEU A 58 14.41 11.35 3.49
CA LEU A 58 13.50 10.81 2.46
C LEU A 58 12.35 10.01 3.09
N ILE A 59 12.67 9.07 3.98
CA ILE A 59 11.68 8.23 4.69
C ILE A 59 10.67 9.11 5.43
N SER A 60 11.15 10.15 6.13
CA SER A 60 10.28 11.06 6.90
C SER A 60 9.32 11.82 6.00
N ILE A 61 9.81 12.39 4.90
CA ILE A 61 8.98 13.12 3.92
C ILE A 61 7.98 12.15 3.26
N GLY A 62 8.45 10.97 2.88
CA GLY A 62 7.65 9.94 2.23
C GLY A 62 6.48 9.49 3.11
N PHE A 63 6.77 9.11 4.36
CA PHE A 63 5.78 8.56 5.27
C PHE A 63 4.73 9.59 5.72
N PHE A 64 5.15 10.82 6.09
CA PHE A 64 4.23 11.81 6.67
C PHE A 64 3.45 12.64 5.64
N PHE A 65 3.94 12.78 4.41
CA PHE A 65 3.33 13.68 3.43
C PHE A 65 2.97 12.98 2.13
N VAL A 66 3.93 12.28 1.52
CA VAL A 66 3.75 11.74 0.16
C VAL A 66 2.81 10.53 0.18
N ALA A 67 2.90 9.67 1.19
CA ALA A 67 2.05 8.48 1.32
C ALA A 67 0.56 8.86 1.41
N ASP A 68 0.23 9.92 2.16
CA ASP A 68 -1.14 10.43 2.28
C ASP A 68 -1.62 11.07 0.98
N CYS A 69 -0.77 11.82 0.27
CA CYS A 69 -1.11 12.38 -1.03
C CYS A 69 -1.42 11.29 -2.08
N VAL A 70 -0.66 10.18 -2.05
CA VAL A 70 -0.89 9.02 -2.91
C VAL A 70 -2.19 8.33 -2.52
N GLU A 71 -2.46 8.18 -1.23
CA GLU A 71 -3.72 7.59 -0.74
C GLU A 71 -4.93 8.42 -1.18
N ASP A 72 -4.88 9.75 -1.07
CA ASP A 72 -5.95 10.65 -1.52
C ASP A 72 -6.26 10.49 -3.02
N MET A 73 -5.23 10.26 -3.84
CA MET A 73 -5.38 9.96 -5.26
C MET A 73 -6.14 8.64 -5.47
N PHE A 74 -5.78 7.58 -4.74
CA PHE A 74 -6.46 6.29 -4.83
C PHE A 74 -7.89 6.34 -4.28
N ASP A 75 -8.14 7.08 -3.20
CA ASP A 75 -9.48 7.31 -2.66
C ASP A 75 -10.37 8.07 -3.66
N TYR A 76 -9.81 9.05 -4.40
CA TYR A 76 -10.51 9.74 -5.49
C TYR A 76 -10.86 8.82 -6.66
N ILE A 77 -9.91 7.97 -7.09
CA ILE A 77 -10.17 6.97 -8.15
C ILE A 77 -11.27 6.00 -7.69
N HIS A 78 -11.17 5.49 -6.47
CA HIS A 78 -12.16 4.59 -5.91
C HIS A 78 -13.55 5.25 -5.85
N TYR A 79 -13.63 6.50 -5.38
CA TYR A 79 -14.88 7.26 -5.33
C TYR A 79 -15.56 7.31 -6.70
N LYS A 80 -14.80 7.61 -7.78
CA LYS A 80 -15.33 7.58 -9.14
C LYS A 80 -15.84 6.20 -9.55
N VAL A 81 -15.11 5.14 -9.23
CA VAL A 81 -15.53 3.76 -9.53
C VAL A 81 -16.83 3.42 -8.82
N VAL A 82 -16.95 3.72 -7.53
CA VAL A 82 -18.18 3.48 -6.75
C VAL A 82 -19.35 4.29 -7.27
N MET A 83 -19.15 5.57 -7.59
CA MET A 83 -20.20 6.38 -8.18
C MET A 83 -20.67 5.85 -9.53
N TRP A 84 -19.74 5.41 -10.37
CA TRP A 84 -20.07 4.80 -11.66
C TRP A 84 -20.89 3.53 -11.48
N LEU A 85 -20.51 2.67 -10.53
CA LEU A 85 -21.31 1.48 -10.20
C LEU A 85 -22.69 1.85 -9.62
N ARG A 86 -22.78 2.94 -8.84
CA ARG A 86 -24.02 3.44 -8.23
C ARG A 86 -25.03 3.98 -9.21
N GLN A 87 -24.63 4.32 -10.44
CA GLN A 87 -25.58 4.67 -11.50
C GLN A 87 -26.46 3.49 -11.94
N LYS A 88 -26.08 2.24 -11.62
CA LYS A 88 -26.89 1.06 -11.96
C LYS A 88 -27.99 0.84 -10.92
N GLU A 89 -29.24 0.65 -11.36
CA GLU A 89 -30.42 0.50 -10.48
C GLU A 89 -30.30 -0.61 -9.44
N TRP A 90 -29.59 -1.70 -9.73
CA TRP A 90 -29.33 -2.79 -8.78
C TRP A 90 -28.41 -2.39 -7.60
N TYR A 91 -27.76 -1.23 -7.66
CA TYR A 91 -26.73 -0.78 -6.73
C TYR A 91 -27.24 0.11 -5.58
N SER A 92 -28.42 0.72 -5.69
CA SER A 92 -28.90 1.74 -4.74
C SER A 92 -29.26 1.19 -3.35
N ASN A 93 -29.47 -0.12 -3.22
CA ASN A 93 -30.05 -0.76 -2.03
C ASN A 93 -29.08 -1.65 -1.20
N VAL A 94 -27.77 -1.65 -1.49
CA VAL A 94 -26.79 -2.49 -0.79
C VAL A 94 -25.80 -1.68 0.07
N CYS A 95 -26.08 -1.59 1.37
CA CYS A 95 -25.13 -1.11 2.39
C CYS A 95 -23.78 -1.89 2.48
N PRO A 96 -23.62 -3.17 2.06
CA PRO A 96 -22.34 -3.88 2.18
C PRO A 96 -21.42 -3.74 0.95
N ILE A 97 -21.73 -2.94 -0.07
CA ILE A 97 -20.95 -2.94 -1.32
C ILE A 97 -19.48 -2.53 -1.13
N ASN A 98 -19.20 -1.57 -0.24
CA ASN A 98 -17.83 -1.15 0.05
C ASN A 98 -17.02 -2.27 0.72
N LEU A 99 -17.67 -3.07 1.57
CA LEU A 99 -17.06 -4.25 2.18
C LEU A 99 -16.80 -5.32 1.13
N LEU A 100 -17.78 -5.61 0.28
CA LEU A 100 -17.64 -6.60 -0.78
C LEU A 100 -16.49 -6.24 -1.73
N LEU A 101 -16.41 -4.98 -2.16
CA LEU A 101 -15.31 -4.48 -3.01
C LEU A 101 -13.95 -4.55 -2.31
N ALA A 102 -13.88 -4.27 -1.01
CA ALA A 102 -12.64 -4.39 -0.24
C ALA A 102 -12.18 -5.85 -0.10
N VAL A 103 -13.11 -6.77 0.21
CA VAL A 103 -12.82 -8.21 0.34
C VAL A 103 -12.40 -8.80 -1.00
N ILE A 104 -13.13 -8.50 -2.08
CA ILE A 104 -12.76 -8.90 -3.44
C ILE A 104 -11.40 -8.32 -3.80
N GLY A 105 -11.16 -7.03 -3.54
CA GLY A 105 -9.89 -6.37 -3.82
C GLY A 105 -8.71 -7.05 -3.14
N ILE A 106 -8.81 -7.34 -1.85
CA ILE A 106 -7.75 -8.03 -1.09
C ILE A 106 -7.55 -9.46 -1.61
N SER A 107 -8.64 -10.17 -1.89
CA SER A 107 -8.57 -11.54 -2.40
C SER A 107 -7.85 -11.58 -3.77
N LEU A 108 -8.15 -10.62 -4.64
CA LEU A 108 -7.48 -10.45 -5.93
C LEU A 108 -6.01 -10.06 -5.75
N LEU A 109 -5.68 -9.18 -4.80
CA LEU A 109 -4.29 -8.79 -4.53
C LEU A 109 -3.45 -9.95 -4.00
N LEU A 110 -3.99 -10.70 -3.04
CA LEU A 110 -3.32 -11.88 -2.49
C LEU A 110 -3.15 -12.98 -3.55
N GLY A 111 -4.20 -13.26 -4.32
CA GLY A 111 -4.15 -14.26 -5.38
C GLY A 111 -3.18 -13.87 -6.50
N SER A 112 -3.33 -12.66 -7.05
CA SER A 112 -2.46 -12.15 -8.12
C SER A 112 -1.01 -11.99 -7.68
N GLY A 113 -0.76 -11.50 -6.46
CA GLY A 113 0.58 -11.40 -5.87
C GLY A 113 1.24 -12.78 -5.76
N THR A 114 0.53 -13.75 -5.20
CA THR A 114 1.06 -15.11 -5.01
C THR A 114 1.39 -15.78 -6.34
N VAL A 115 0.47 -15.70 -7.31
CA VAL A 115 0.67 -16.26 -8.65
C VAL A 115 1.83 -15.57 -9.36
N ALA A 116 1.87 -14.24 -9.37
CA ALA A 116 2.93 -13.47 -10.02
C ALA A 116 4.30 -13.77 -9.41
N ILE A 117 4.43 -13.73 -8.08
CA ILE A 117 5.68 -14.05 -7.38
C ILE A 117 6.13 -15.47 -7.69
N ARG A 118 5.22 -16.44 -7.68
CA ARG A 118 5.54 -17.84 -8.02
C ARG A 118 6.18 -17.95 -9.41
N PHE A 119 5.61 -17.31 -10.41
CA PHE A 119 6.07 -17.44 -11.80
C PHE A 119 7.26 -16.54 -12.14
N ILE A 120 7.32 -15.33 -11.57
CA ILE A 120 8.36 -14.35 -11.85
C ILE A 120 9.64 -14.64 -11.05
N GLU A 121 9.51 -14.93 -9.75
CA GLU A 121 10.65 -15.19 -8.85
C GLU A 121 10.95 -16.69 -8.69
N GLY A 122 10.08 -17.58 -9.20
CA GLY A 122 10.29 -19.02 -9.10
C GLY A 122 10.16 -19.59 -7.68
N MET A 123 9.65 -18.81 -6.71
CA MET A 123 9.50 -19.19 -5.30
C MET A 123 8.49 -20.33 -5.11
N SER A 124 8.56 -21.10 -4.03
CA SER A 124 7.50 -22.09 -3.72
C SER A 124 6.14 -21.39 -3.51
N TRP A 125 5.02 -22.12 -3.59
CA TRP A 125 3.70 -21.55 -3.32
C TRP A 125 3.58 -20.97 -1.91
N THR A 126 4.22 -21.61 -0.92
CA THR A 126 4.22 -21.15 0.47
C THR A 126 5.00 -19.86 0.62
N ASP A 127 6.19 -19.77 0.04
CA ASP A 127 7.05 -18.58 0.12
C ASP A 127 6.44 -17.42 -0.65
N ALA A 128 5.82 -17.70 -1.81
CA ALA A 128 5.13 -16.70 -2.61
C ALA A 128 3.91 -16.13 -1.87
N PHE A 129 3.10 -16.98 -1.25
CA PHE A 129 1.96 -16.53 -0.44
C PHE A 129 2.42 -15.77 0.80
N TYR A 130 3.46 -16.25 1.48
CA TYR A 130 4.07 -15.58 2.62
C TYR A 130 4.59 -14.19 2.27
N LEU A 131 5.39 -14.07 1.20
CA LEU A 131 5.89 -12.77 0.72
C LEU A 131 4.73 -11.86 0.34
N THR A 132 3.70 -12.40 -0.32
CA THR A 132 2.50 -11.64 -0.69
C THR A 132 1.82 -11.04 0.53
N VAL A 133 1.51 -11.87 1.54
CA VAL A 133 0.87 -11.41 2.77
C VAL A 133 1.75 -10.38 3.49
N ALA A 134 3.03 -10.68 3.68
CA ALA A 134 3.97 -9.79 4.36
C ALA A 134 4.11 -8.42 3.67
N SER A 135 3.95 -8.39 2.35
CA SER A 135 4.02 -7.16 1.55
C SER A 135 2.73 -6.34 1.63
N VAL A 136 1.56 -6.99 1.46
CA VAL A 136 0.24 -6.32 1.52
C VAL A 136 -0.02 -5.73 2.90
N THR A 137 0.42 -6.42 3.96
CA THR A 137 0.30 -5.95 5.34
C THR A 137 1.40 -4.99 5.77
N THR A 138 2.32 -4.64 4.86
CA THR A 138 3.49 -3.79 5.11
C THR A 138 4.34 -4.24 6.28
N VAL A 139 4.39 -5.56 6.55
CA VAL A 139 5.28 -6.13 7.57
C VAL A 139 6.70 -6.26 7.02
N GLY A 140 6.83 -6.74 5.78
CA GLY A 140 8.08 -6.72 5.02
C GLY A 140 9.31 -7.28 5.75
N PHE A 141 9.22 -8.51 6.26
CA PHE A 141 10.30 -9.16 7.02
C PHE A 141 11.68 -9.16 6.33
N GLY A 142 11.72 -9.10 5.00
CA GLY A 142 12.96 -8.94 4.24
C GLY A 142 13.70 -10.24 3.92
N ASP A 143 13.34 -11.35 4.58
CA ASP A 143 13.88 -12.68 4.32
C ASP A 143 13.57 -13.18 2.90
N LYS A 144 12.46 -12.70 2.33
CA LYS A 144 12.10 -12.83 0.91
C LYS A 144 11.78 -11.44 0.35
N HIS A 145 12.18 -11.18 -0.88
CA HIS A 145 11.96 -9.92 -1.58
C HIS A 145 12.11 -10.13 -3.10
N PHE A 146 11.79 -9.10 -3.89
CA PHE A 146 11.85 -9.16 -5.36
C PHE A 146 13.29 -8.98 -5.85
N GLN A 147 13.89 -10.06 -6.37
CA GLN A 147 15.28 -10.06 -6.80
C GLN A 147 15.42 -9.90 -8.31
N SER A 148 14.45 -10.43 -9.06
CA SER A 148 14.48 -10.37 -10.52
C SER A 148 14.08 -8.98 -11.03
N THR A 149 14.61 -8.58 -12.19
CA THR A 149 14.18 -7.36 -12.90
C THR A 149 12.66 -7.37 -13.13
N GLY A 150 12.10 -8.51 -13.50
CA GLY A 150 10.65 -8.67 -13.71
C GLY A 150 9.85 -8.49 -12.43
N GLY A 151 10.36 -9.01 -11.31
CA GLY A 151 9.71 -8.90 -10.01
C GLY A 151 9.74 -7.49 -9.46
N GLN A 152 10.85 -6.77 -9.62
CA GLN A 152 10.94 -5.36 -9.25
C GLN A 152 9.94 -4.51 -10.04
N CYS A 153 9.84 -4.72 -11.36
CA CYS A 153 8.83 -4.06 -12.20
C CYS A 153 7.41 -4.37 -11.73
N PHE A 154 7.11 -5.63 -11.42
CA PHE A 154 5.81 -6.02 -10.89
C PHE A 154 5.53 -5.35 -9.53
N ALA A 155 6.49 -5.40 -8.61
CA ALA A 155 6.38 -4.86 -7.26
C ALA A 155 6.08 -3.35 -7.26
N ILE A 156 6.71 -2.58 -8.16
CA ILE A 156 6.49 -1.14 -8.30
C ILE A 156 5.00 -0.80 -8.42
N PHE A 157 4.27 -1.49 -9.31
CA PHE A 157 2.84 -1.23 -9.50
C PHE A 157 1.98 -1.93 -8.46
N TRP A 158 2.34 -3.18 -8.14
CA TRP A 158 1.53 -4.03 -7.27
C TRP A 158 1.55 -3.56 -5.81
N LEU A 159 2.68 -3.06 -5.28
CA LEU A 159 2.78 -2.58 -3.90
C LEU A 159 1.96 -1.29 -3.66
N LEU A 160 1.97 -0.36 -4.62
CA LEU A 160 1.17 0.87 -4.54
C LEU A 160 -0.33 0.54 -4.48
N LEU A 161 -0.78 -0.37 -5.34
CA LEU A 161 -2.18 -0.82 -5.34
C LEU A 161 -2.53 -1.58 -4.06
N SER A 162 -1.63 -2.47 -3.62
CA SER A 162 -1.85 -3.33 -2.45
C SER A 162 -2.06 -2.53 -1.17
N THR A 163 -1.17 -1.58 -0.91
CA THR A 163 -1.21 -0.75 0.31
C THR A 163 -2.43 0.16 0.36
N SER A 164 -2.86 0.70 -0.79
CA SER A 164 -4.08 1.52 -0.90
C SER A 164 -5.33 0.72 -0.51
N VAL A 165 -5.47 -0.50 -1.04
CA VAL A 165 -6.62 -1.36 -0.70
C VAL A 165 -6.59 -1.80 0.77
N ALA A 166 -5.40 -2.12 1.30
CA ALA A 166 -5.23 -2.51 2.70
C ALA A 166 -5.59 -1.38 3.67
N LYS A 167 -5.07 -0.16 3.44
CA LYS A 167 -5.39 1.04 4.22
C LYS A 167 -6.90 1.33 4.20
N ARG A 168 -7.52 1.22 3.03
CA ARG A 168 -8.96 1.41 2.88
C ARG A 168 -9.79 0.41 3.69
N LEU A 169 -9.42 -0.88 3.68
CA LEU A 169 -10.07 -1.87 4.53
C LEU A 169 -9.92 -1.48 6.01
N SER A 170 -8.71 -1.09 6.43
CA SER A 170 -8.45 -0.66 7.81
C SER A 170 -9.33 0.53 8.22
N LYS A 171 -9.43 1.56 7.37
CA LYS A 171 -10.29 2.74 7.59
C LYS A 171 -11.75 2.36 7.74
N TRP A 172 -12.25 1.46 6.89
CA TRP A 172 -13.63 0.98 6.97
C TRP A 172 -13.89 0.16 8.24
N LEU A 173 -13.00 -0.77 8.60
CA LEU A 173 -13.11 -1.57 9.82
C LEU A 173 -13.15 -0.67 11.06
N ASN A 174 -12.26 0.32 11.12
CA ASN A 174 -12.23 1.28 12.22
C ASN A 174 -13.53 2.10 12.31
N ALA A 175 -14.12 2.50 11.18
CA ALA A 175 -15.40 3.19 11.17
C ALA A 175 -16.53 2.32 11.75
N GLN A 176 -16.58 1.03 11.40
CA GLN A 176 -17.58 0.09 11.96
C GLN A 176 -17.37 -0.16 13.45
N ILE A 177 -16.12 -0.37 13.88
CA ILE A 177 -15.78 -0.57 15.29
C ILE A 177 -16.20 0.67 16.10
N ASN A 178 -15.92 1.86 15.61
CA ASN A 178 -16.29 3.10 16.28
C ASN A 178 -17.82 3.25 16.36
N HIS A 179 -18.54 2.96 15.27
CA HIS A 179 -20.01 2.98 15.29
C HIS A 179 -20.58 2.02 16.36
N MET A 180 -20.05 0.79 16.47
CA MET A 180 -20.44 -0.17 17.51
C MET A 180 -20.06 0.28 18.92
N ARG A 181 -18.94 1.00 19.08
CA ARG A 181 -18.52 1.55 20.38
C ARG A 181 -19.45 2.66 20.85
N PHE A 182 -19.82 3.59 19.98
CA PHE A 182 -20.71 4.70 20.33
C PHE A 182 -22.13 4.23 20.66
N SER A 183 -22.72 3.33 19.87
CA SER A 183 -24.07 2.80 20.14
C SER A 183 -24.18 2.07 21.49
N ASN A 184 -23.12 1.36 21.89
CA ASN A 184 -23.04 0.71 23.19
C ASN A 184 -22.92 1.69 24.37
N MET A 185 -22.30 2.87 24.17
CA MET A 185 -22.24 3.90 25.20
C MET A 185 -23.61 4.54 25.43
N ASP A 186 -24.34 4.85 24.36
CA ASP A 186 -25.70 5.41 24.45
C ASP A 186 -26.64 4.46 25.20
N THR A 187 -26.61 3.17 24.83
CA THR A 187 -27.41 2.13 25.49
C THR A 187 -27.08 1.97 26.98
N ARG A 188 -25.81 2.20 27.37
CA ARG A 188 -25.37 2.14 28.78
C ARG A 188 -25.77 3.39 29.56
N SER A 189 -25.78 4.56 28.93
CA SER A 189 -26.24 5.81 29.55
C SER A 189 -27.75 5.76 29.85
N GLN A 190 -28.55 5.28 28.90
CA GLN A 190 -30.01 5.11 29.08
C GLN A 190 -30.40 4.07 30.14
N ARG A 191 -29.52 3.12 30.48
CA ARG A 191 -29.76 2.15 31.58
C ARG A 191 -29.37 2.68 32.96
N ARG A 192 -28.68 3.82 33.04
CA ARG A 192 -28.22 4.43 34.30
C ARG A 192 -29.14 5.55 34.79
N GLU A 193 -30.06 6.01 33.94
CA GLU A 193 -31.18 6.89 34.26
C GLU A 193 -32.41 6.07 34.69
#